data_AF-E3MU63-F1
#
_entry.id   AF-E3MU63-F1
#
_cell.length_a   1.000
_cell.length_b   1.000
_cell.length_c   1.000
_cell.angle_alpha   90.00
_cell.angle_beta   90.00
_cell.angle_gamma   90.00
#
_symmetry.space_group_name_H-M   'P 1'
#
loop_
_entity.id
_entity.type
_entity.pdbx_description
1 polymer ?
#
loop_
_entity_poly.entity_id
_entity_poly.type
_entity_poly.pdbx_seq_one_letter_code
_entity_poly.pdbx_strand_id
1 'polypeptide(L)'
;MSSFLEFPDVALTPMCLHKEAMVYMIEELGLGLLSFNRYPERSSKGKEEELMQLLIESGGYKLRMYGTAHELWENLNIFRNFSQSHQFFNTADEPYQTTPIIYRNSKNEEFICKSDLFAILQNITLRIEQELSFDVISIVAFFLKTQEEKLNGKMEFMRFNTKVLKKIEKELRQEVEKKTIDEYKQVALEMAIVGFDESFEKMKSLNSTIWNQLREQRIRGLVAPFMQTLPLARRGVTLAAIHLSSDKIIRSLRTVIDKRPELFQRSNEKKTNVPLRVRLFEDGNQKFVMKDDIEECDEKKEEDRNLLFTMSMEEAIEKYGEEHVEFLPYPIRRAKHRAVPIKGVGFFKEHDEFYVLAVDAFFELLGNLIFGQKLFQNVEFKDFLEIFAAFESQFKPNLEKPYFMRLKMIRVMKEMMGIVLTKKGEKKEIRNAKPDGFSLQNLKNELKYLGLTETFPEIEEHAEAVYKHVDSVKKEKFLRTCDLFDAIKHCQMICVIQRLPNYMKFLHNQKGCGRIPGLRCEDCEGIQKKTQLLRNLKLAETPSDLIPESVSQLELELEKKTEENRKFQETILKLNAENEANKRLIQQLIDKLSGN
;
A
#
# COMPACT_ATOMS: atom_id res chain seq x y z
N MET A 1 6.70 7.64 -19.89
CA MET A 1 5.38 7.03 -19.59
C MET A 1 4.30 7.84 -20.29
N SER A 2 3.11 7.27 -20.50
CA SER A 2 1.99 8.05 -21.04
C SER A 2 1.61 9.14 -20.05
N SER A 3 1.47 10.36 -20.55
CA SER A 3 1.18 11.54 -19.72
C SER A 3 -0.10 11.36 -18.88
N PHE A 4 -1.05 10.53 -19.33
CA PHE A 4 -2.31 10.26 -18.63
C PHE A 4 -2.18 9.59 -17.25
N LEU A 5 -1.05 8.91 -16.99
CA LEU A 5 -0.84 8.15 -15.76
C LEU A 5 -0.34 9.03 -14.60
N GLU A 6 0.25 10.19 -14.90
CA GLU A 6 0.77 11.11 -13.90
C GLU A 6 -0.36 12.05 -13.45
N PHE A 7 -0.72 11.97 -12.17
CA PHE A 7 -1.67 12.91 -11.58
C PHE A 7 -1.02 14.28 -11.37
N PRO A 8 -1.69 15.39 -11.72
CA PRO A 8 -1.13 16.73 -11.55
C PRO A 8 -0.93 17.14 -10.09
N ASP A 9 0.06 18.01 -9.88
CA ASP A 9 0.51 18.51 -8.58
C ASP A 9 -0.61 19.17 -7.77
N VAL A 10 -1.56 19.79 -8.46
CA VAL A 10 -2.73 20.45 -7.86
C VAL A 10 -3.70 19.47 -7.17
N ALA A 11 -3.62 18.17 -7.46
CA ALA A 11 -4.43 17.14 -6.82
C ALA A 11 -3.83 16.62 -5.50
N LEU A 12 -2.54 16.87 -5.26
CA LEU A 12 -1.80 16.37 -4.11
C LEU A 12 -2.09 17.20 -2.85
N THR A 13 -2.57 16.55 -1.78
CA THR A 13 -2.88 17.21 -0.52
C THR A 13 -2.09 16.66 0.66
N PRO A 14 -1.54 17.53 1.53
CA PRO A 14 -0.93 17.10 2.79
C PRO A 14 -1.89 16.30 3.68
N MET A 15 -3.20 16.60 3.64
CA MET A 15 -4.21 15.90 4.43
C MET A 15 -4.42 14.45 3.98
N CYS A 16 -4.43 14.17 2.67
CA CYS A 16 -4.49 12.81 2.16
C CYS A 16 -3.26 12.01 2.59
N LEU A 17 -2.07 12.58 2.41
CA LEU A 17 -0.81 11.93 2.78
C LEU A 17 -0.71 11.66 4.29
N HIS A 18 -1.22 12.58 5.12
CA HIS A 18 -1.34 12.36 6.56
C HIS A 18 -2.31 11.22 6.89
N LYS A 19 -3.50 11.15 6.29
CA LYS A 19 -4.45 10.03 6.49
C LYS A 19 -3.82 8.68 6.10
N GLU A 20 -3.09 8.62 5.00
CA GLU A 20 -2.38 7.42 4.56
C GLU A 20 -1.26 7.03 5.53
N ALA A 21 -0.49 8.01 6.03
CA ALA A 21 0.54 7.79 7.04
C ALA A 21 -0.06 7.23 8.35
N MET A 22 -1.23 7.74 8.77
CA MET A 22 -1.95 7.24 9.95
C MET A 22 -2.33 5.77 9.85
N VAL A 23 -2.69 5.29 8.65
CA VAL A 23 -2.99 3.88 8.41
C VAL A 23 -1.72 3.02 8.30
N TYR A 24 -0.64 3.58 7.75
CA TYR A 24 0.66 2.91 7.68
C TYR A 24 1.22 2.64 9.09
N MET A 25 1.12 3.64 9.96
CA MET A 25 1.61 3.56 11.34
C MET A 25 0.80 2.56 12.18
N ILE A 26 1.45 2.01 13.21
CA ILE A 26 0.75 1.34 14.31
C ILE A 26 -0.10 2.39 15.03
N GLU A 27 -1.40 2.14 15.14
CA GLU A 27 -2.42 3.07 15.62
C GLU A 27 -2.05 3.70 16.98
N GLU A 28 -1.61 2.89 17.94
CA GLU A 28 -1.22 3.34 19.29
C GLU A 28 -0.07 4.35 19.29
N LEU A 29 0.81 4.28 18.28
CA LEU A 29 1.94 5.19 18.12
C LEU A 29 1.51 6.50 17.46
N GLY A 30 0.46 6.47 16.64
CA GLY A 30 -0.07 7.60 15.87
C GLY A 30 -1.13 8.44 16.59
N LEU A 31 -1.69 8.00 17.73
CA LEU A 31 -2.82 8.68 18.40
C LEU A 31 -2.63 10.20 18.61
N GLY A 32 -1.41 10.66 18.88
CA GLY A 32 -1.10 12.09 19.06
C GLY A 32 -1.19 12.92 17.77
N LEU A 33 -1.31 12.29 16.61
CA LEU A 33 -1.37 12.93 15.30
C LEU A 33 -2.79 13.07 14.74
N LEU A 34 -3.81 12.52 15.41
CA LEU A 34 -5.21 12.64 14.96
C LEU A 34 -5.66 14.11 14.81
N SER A 35 -5.10 15.03 15.61
CA SER A 35 -5.37 16.47 15.58
C SER A 35 -4.28 17.30 14.89
N PHE A 36 -3.46 16.68 14.03
CA PHE A 36 -2.36 17.37 13.36
C PHE A 36 -2.83 18.52 12.44
N ASN A 37 -2.23 19.69 12.61
CA ASN A 37 -2.55 20.92 11.88
C ASN A 37 -1.31 21.64 11.31
N ARG A 38 -0.10 21.09 11.46
CA ARG A 38 1.15 21.66 10.92
C ARG A 38 1.36 21.25 9.46
N TYR A 39 0.35 21.44 8.61
CA TYR A 39 0.47 21.10 7.19
C TYR A 39 1.36 22.12 6.47
N PRO A 40 2.29 21.70 5.59
CA PRO A 40 2.98 22.60 4.68
C PRO A 40 1.97 23.38 3.82
N GLU A 41 2.28 24.64 3.49
CA GLU A 41 1.40 25.43 2.64
C GLU A 41 1.30 24.86 1.22
N ARG A 42 0.09 24.93 0.61
CA ARG A 42 -0.21 24.55 -0.78
C ARG A 42 -0.07 23.02 -1.04
N SER A 43 0.23 22.64 -2.29
CA SER A 43 0.40 21.24 -2.72
C SER A 43 1.51 20.54 -1.93
N SER A 44 1.34 19.23 -1.66
CA SER A 44 2.36 18.42 -1.02
C SER A 44 3.50 18.00 -1.95
N LYS A 45 3.47 18.32 -3.25
CA LYS A 45 4.54 17.92 -4.17
C LYS A 45 5.87 18.56 -3.79
N GLY A 46 6.90 17.73 -3.67
CA GLY A 46 8.24 18.15 -3.25
C GLY A 46 8.31 18.49 -1.77
N LYS A 47 7.23 18.28 -1.02
CA LYS A 47 7.09 18.54 0.42
C LYS A 47 6.64 17.28 1.18
N GLU A 48 6.66 16.12 0.53
CA GLU A 48 6.25 14.86 1.14
C GLU A 48 7.17 14.50 2.31
N GLU A 49 8.49 14.64 2.11
CA GLU A 49 9.48 14.43 3.17
C GLU A 49 9.39 15.49 4.28
N GLU A 50 9.11 16.76 3.92
CA GLU A 50 8.84 17.83 4.91
C GLU A 50 7.64 17.46 5.79
N LEU A 51 6.55 16.97 5.19
CA LEU A 51 5.39 16.50 5.97
C LEU A 51 5.76 15.31 6.87
N MET A 52 6.52 14.34 6.37
CA MET A 52 6.96 13.19 7.19
C MET A 52 7.83 13.66 8.37
N GLN A 53 8.69 14.65 8.15
CA GLN A 53 9.50 15.26 9.20
C GLN A 53 8.61 15.93 10.27
N LEU A 54 7.60 16.71 9.85
CA LEU A 54 6.66 17.35 10.77
C LEU A 54 5.83 16.32 11.57
N LEU A 55 5.42 15.21 10.95
CA LEU A 55 4.74 14.11 11.64
C LEU A 55 5.66 13.44 12.67
N ILE A 56 6.92 13.17 12.32
CA ILE A 56 7.92 12.58 13.24
C ILE A 56 8.15 13.51 14.44
N GLU A 57 8.31 14.82 14.21
CA GLU A 57 8.47 15.81 15.28
C GLU A 57 7.25 15.85 16.20
N SER A 58 6.05 15.86 15.62
CA SER A 58 4.80 15.91 16.38
C SER A 58 4.49 14.61 17.13
N GLY A 59 4.84 13.45 16.55
CA GLY A 59 4.72 12.14 17.22
C GLY A 59 5.83 11.86 18.22
N GLY A 60 6.95 12.58 18.11
CA GLY A 60 8.09 12.51 19.01
C GLY A 60 8.68 11.11 19.12
N TYR A 61 8.97 10.69 20.36
CA TYR A 61 9.66 9.43 20.62
C TYR A 61 8.89 8.18 20.13
N LYS A 62 7.57 8.28 19.89
CA LYS A 62 6.72 7.16 19.45
C LYS A 62 6.97 6.74 18.01
N LEU A 63 7.48 7.64 17.17
CA LEU A 63 7.69 7.38 15.74
C LEU A 63 9.13 6.98 15.38
N ARG A 64 10.02 6.83 16.37
CA ARG A 64 11.43 6.48 16.14
C ARG A 64 11.65 5.15 15.42
N MET A 65 10.67 4.23 15.43
CA MET A 65 10.75 2.96 14.71
C MET A 65 10.67 3.10 13.18
N TYR A 66 10.17 4.24 12.68
CA TYR A 66 10.03 4.49 11.25
C TYR A 66 11.30 5.04 10.60
N GLY A 67 12.33 5.35 11.40
CA GLY A 67 13.61 5.88 10.91
C GLY A 67 13.53 7.38 10.63
N THR A 68 14.20 7.81 9.57
CA THR A 68 14.21 9.20 9.08
C THR A 68 12.90 9.56 8.35
N ALA A 69 12.65 10.85 8.14
CA ALA A 69 11.53 11.33 7.31
C ALA A 69 11.58 10.74 5.90
N HIS A 70 12.79 10.66 5.32
CA HIS A 70 13.03 10.01 4.04
C HIS A 70 12.61 8.54 4.04
N GLU A 71 13.06 7.75 5.03
CA GLU A 71 12.69 6.33 5.14
C GLU A 71 11.19 6.13 5.35
N LEU A 72 10.55 6.99 6.14
CA LEU A 72 9.09 6.95 6.32
C LEU A 72 8.37 7.24 5.00
N TRP A 73 8.80 8.26 4.25
CA TRP A 73 8.24 8.60 2.95
C TRP A 73 8.44 7.47 1.93
N GLU A 74 9.64 6.93 1.79
CA GLU A 74 9.94 5.81 0.88
C GLU A 74 8.97 4.63 1.10
N ASN A 75 8.78 4.25 2.37
CA ASN A 75 7.90 3.15 2.73
C ASN A 75 6.43 3.48 2.54
N LEU A 76 6.01 4.70 2.88
CA LEU A 76 4.64 5.16 2.68
C LEU A 76 4.30 5.20 1.18
N ASN A 77 5.23 5.63 0.34
CA ASN A 77 5.06 5.68 -1.11
C ASN A 77 4.88 4.27 -1.72
N ILE A 78 5.54 3.24 -1.16
CA ILE A 78 5.28 1.84 -1.51
C ILE A 78 3.88 1.43 -1.04
N PHE A 79 3.56 1.70 0.24
CA PHE A 79 2.33 1.25 0.90
C PHE A 79 1.06 1.81 0.25
N ARG A 80 1.06 3.10 -0.10
CA ARG A 80 -0.12 3.83 -0.57
C ARG A 80 -0.56 3.52 -2.00
N ASN A 81 0.33 2.94 -2.81
CA ASN A 81 0.17 2.94 -4.25
C ASN A 81 -0.51 1.67 -4.77
N PHE A 82 -1.84 1.57 -4.71
CA PHE A 82 -2.63 0.46 -5.27
C PHE A 82 -3.99 0.93 -5.78
N SER A 83 -4.62 0.16 -6.68
CA SER A 83 -5.93 0.50 -7.25
C SER A 83 -6.98 0.62 -6.14
N GLN A 84 -7.82 1.65 -6.24
CA GLN A 84 -8.88 1.98 -5.26
C GLN A 84 -8.39 2.28 -3.83
N SER A 85 -7.12 2.67 -3.64
CA SER A 85 -6.59 2.94 -2.29
C SER A 85 -7.35 4.01 -1.51
N HIS A 86 -8.02 4.94 -2.20
CA HIS A 86 -8.84 5.96 -1.56
C HIS A 86 -10.01 5.38 -0.75
N GLN A 87 -10.50 4.18 -1.09
CA GLN A 87 -11.48 3.45 -0.29
C GLN A 87 -10.83 2.91 0.98
N PHE A 88 -9.65 2.30 0.85
CA PHE A 88 -8.91 1.73 1.97
C PHE A 88 -8.47 2.79 2.99
N PHE A 89 -7.96 3.93 2.52
CA PHE A 89 -7.48 5.02 3.37
C PHE A 89 -8.58 5.96 3.87
N ASN A 90 -9.83 5.73 3.48
CA ASN A 90 -10.95 6.63 3.75
C ASN A 90 -10.65 8.08 3.31
N THR A 91 -10.11 8.21 2.10
CA THR A 91 -9.81 9.50 1.43
C THR A 91 -10.78 9.73 0.26
N ALA A 92 -12.01 9.23 0.36
CA ALA A 92 -13.07 9.46 -0.63
C ALA A 92 -13.49 10.94 -0.75
N ASP A 93 -13.11 11.76 0.23
CA ASP A 93 -13.26 13.22 0.33
C ASP A 93 -12.04 14.00 -0.23
N GLU A 94 -11.01 13.33 -0.74
CA GLU A 94 -9.86 13.97 -1.40
C GLU A 94 -9.89 13.71 -2.92
N PRO A 95 -9.14 14.45 -3.75
CA PRO A 95 -8.88 14.05 -5.14
C PRO A 95 -8.18 12.68 -5.24
N TYR A 96 -8.19 12.06 -6.41
CA TYR A 96 -7.34 10.89 -6.66
C TYR A 96 -5.86 11.31 -6.59
N GLN A 97 -5.08 10.59 -5.78
CA GLN A 97 -3.64 10.84 -5.57
C GLN A 97 -2.79 9.58 -5.74
N THR A 98 -3.34 8.57 -6.43
CA THR A 98 -2.63 7.33 -6.77
C THR A 98 -2.29 7.27 -8.24
N THR A 99 -1.22 6.55 -8.54
CA THR A 99 -0.77 6.32 -9.92
C THR A 99 -1.52 5.10 -10.49
N PRO A 100 -2.29 5.25 -11.58
CA PRO A 100 -2.86 4.13 -12.31
C PRO A 100 -1.81 3.08 -12.68
N ILE A 101 -2.12 1.79 -12.47
CA ILE A 101 -1.14 0.70 -12.66
C ILE A 101 -1.36 0.02 -14.01
N ILE A 102 -0.28 -0.12 -14.79
CA ILE A 102 -0.27 -0.91 -16.03
C ILE A 102 0.27 -2.30 -15.74
N TYR A 103 -0.53 -3.31 -16.05
CA TYR A 103 -0.18 -4.73 -15.93
C TYR A 103 0.22 -5.25 -17.32
N ARG A 104 1.20 -6.16 -17.37
CA ARG A 104 1.68 -6.75 -18.63
C ARG A 104 1.53 -8.25 -18.58
N ASN A 105 0.82 -8.85 -19.54
CA ASN A 105 0.73 -10.31 -19.65
C ASN A 105 2.04 -10.92 -20.17
N SER A 106 2.10 -12.25 -20.32
CA SER A 106 3.26 -12.97 -20.86
C SER A 106 3.63 -12.58 -22.29
N LYS A 107 2.68 -12.02 -23.06
CA LYS A 107 2.89 -11.50 -24.42
C LYS A 107 3.28 -10.01 -24.44
N ASN A 108 3.55 -9.43 -23.27
CA ASN A 108 3.87 -8.00 -23.09
C ASN A 108 2.73 -7.06 -23.55
N GLU A 109 1.50 -7.55 -23.64
CA GLU A 109 0.32 -6.71 -23.88
C GLU A 109 -0.06 -5.97 -22.60
N GLU A 110 -0.41 -4.70 -22.72
CA GLU A 110 -0.71 -3.81 -21.59
C GLU A 110 -2.18 -3.87 -21.18
N PHE A 111 -2.43 -3.94 -19.88
CA PHE A 111 -3.75 -3.97 -19.26
C PHE A 111 -3.85 -2.95 -18.13
N ILE A 112 -5.07 -2.53 -17.83
CA ILE A 112 -5.40 -1.62 -16.74
C ILE A 112 -6.68 -2.06 -16.03
N CYS A 113 -6.78 -1.79 -14.73
CA CYS A 113 -8.03 -1.97 -14.01
C CYS A 113 -9.03 -0.87 -14.39
N LYS A 114 -10.31 -1.21 -14.60
CA LYS A 114 -11.34 -0.23 -14.96
C LYS A 114 -11.49 0.89 -13.93
N SER A 115 -11.31 0.60 -12.64
CA SER A 115 -11.36 1.60 -11.57
C SER A 115 -10.28 2.69 -11.74
N ASP A 116 -9.09 2.32 -12.21
CA ASP A 116 -7.99 3.27 -12.43
C ASP A 116 -8.26 4.23 -13.61
N LEU A 117 -9.26 3.96 -14.47
CA LEU A 117 -9.67 4.89 -15.53
C LEU A 117 -10.28 6.18 -14.97
N PHE A 118 -10.90 6.15 -13.79
CA PHE A 118 -11.48 7.35 -13.17
C PHE A 118 -10.39 8.31 -12.69
N ALA A 119 -9.29 7.78 -12.14
CA ALA A 119 -8.10 8.58 -11.85
C ALA A 119 -7.48 9.17 -13.14
N ILE A 120 -7.45 8.40 -14.24
CA ILE A 120 -7.02 8.92 -15.55
C ILE A 120 -7.91 10.06 -16.04
N LEU A 121 -9.24 9.95 -15.89
CA LEU A 121 -10.17 11.03 -16.27
C LEU A 121 -9.93 12.30 -15.46
N GLN A 122 -9.65 12.19 -14.16
CA GLN A 122 -9.21 13.33 -13.35
C GLN A 122 -7.93 13.94 -13.93
N ASN A 123 -6.91 13.12 -14.20
CA ASN A 123 -5.62 13.60 -14.72
C ASN A 123 -5.76 14.34 -16.06
N ILE A 124 -6.59 13.81 -16.96
CA ILE A 124 -6.91 14.45 -18.25
C ILE A 124 -7.61 15.79 -18.00
N THR A 125 -8.61 15.81 -17.11
CA THR A 125 -9.39 17.03 -16.79
C THR A 125 -8.50 18.15 -16.29
N LEU A 126 -7.62 17.85 -15.33
CA LEU A 126 -6.70 18.81 -14.72
C LEU A 126 -5.60 19.30 -15.67
N ARG A 127 -5.33 18.57 -16.76
CA ARG A 127 -4.42 19.02 -17.84
C ARG A 127 -5.11 19.93 -18.85
N ILE A 128 -6.40 19.70 -19.09
CA ILE A 128 -7.23 20.55 -19.95
C ILE A 128 -7.51 21.88 -19.26
N GLU A 129 -7.89 21.83 -17.98
CA GLU A 129 -8.28 22.97 -17.14
C GLU A 129 -7.26 23.15 -16.01
N GLN A 130 -6.19 23.92 -16.27
CA GLN A 130 -5.05 24.06 -15.34
C GLN A 130 -5.33 25.04 -14.18
N GLU A 131 -6.31 25.92 -14.34
CA GLU A 131 -6.61 27.02 -13.40
C GLU A 131 -7.80 26.71 -12.47
N LEU A 132 -8.14 25.43 -12.28
CA LEU A 132 -9.25 25.05 -11.40
C LEU A 132 -8.89 25.28 -9.93
N SER A 133 -9.82 25.90 -9.20
CA SER A 133 -9.74 25.99 -7.75
C SER A 133 -9.83 24.60 -7.12
N PHE A 134 -9.17 24.41 -5.97
CA PHE A 134 -9.08 23.11 -5.31
C PHE A 134 -10.45 22.55 -4.88
N ASP A 135 -11.40 23.42 -4.54
CA ASP A 135 -12.80 23.06 -4.27
C ASP A 135 -13.49 22.48 -5.52
N VAL A 136 -13.29 23.06 -6.71
CA VAL A 136 -13.81 22.51 -7.98
C VAL A 136 -13.18 21.16 -8.28
N ILE A 137 -11.85 21.02 -8.11
CA ILE A 137 -11.13 19.75 -8.30
C ILE A 137 -11.73 18.67 -7.39
N SER A 138 -11.98 19.02 -6.13
CA SER A 138 -12.55 18.11 -5.12
C SER A 138 -13.97 17.66 -5.50
N ILE A 139 -14.85 18.59 -5.91
CA ILE A 139 -16.23 18.27 -6.34
C ILE A 139 -16.23 17.37 -7.59
N VAL A 140 -15.35 17.64 -8.56
CA VAL A 140 -15.18 16.79 -9.76
C VAL A 140 -14.70 15.39 -9.38
N ALA A 141 -13.75 15.28 -8.44
CA ALA A 141 -13.29 13.99 -7.94
C ALA A 141 -14.41 13.21 -7.21
N PHE A 142 -15.29 13.89 -6.47
CA PHE A 142 -16.45 13.24 -5.83
C PHE A 142 -17.38 12.63 -6.86
N PHE A 143 -17.65 13.36 -7.96
CA PHE A 143 -18.44 12.82 -9.07
C PHE A 143 -17.80 11.56 -9.67
N LEU A 144 -16.49 11.61 -9.97
CA LEU A 144 -15.77 10.48 -10.54
C LEU A 144 -15.77 9.25 -9.61
N LYS A 145 -15.57 9.45 -8.30
CA LYS A 145 -15.67 8.39 -7.28
C LYS A 145 -17.07 7.80 -7.21
N THR A 146 -18.11 8.63 -7.29
CA THR A 146 -19.50 8.15 -7.39
C THR A 146 -19.78 7.38 -8.69
N GLN A 147 -19.08 7.68 -9.79
CA GLN A 147 -19.15 6.83 -10.99
C GLN A 147 -18.39 5.51 -10.79
N GLU A 148 -17.22 5.54 -10.16
CA GLU A 148 -16.43 4.34 -9.83
C GLU A 148 -17.20 3.37 -8.93
N GLU A 149 -17.95 3.88 -7.95
CA GLU A 149 -18.82 3.10 -7.05
C GLU A 149 -19.83 2.24 -7.83
N LYS A 150 -20.24 2.64 -9.05
CA LYS A 150 -21.15 1.86 -9.91
C LYS A 150 -20.51 0.57 -10.46
N LEU A 151 -19.19 0.43 -10.39
CA LEU A 151 -18.51 -0.84 -10.69
C LEU A 151 -18.78 -1.90 -9.60
N ASN A 152 -19.38 -1.50 -8.47
CA ASN A 152 -19.80 -2.38 -7.37
C ASN A 152 -18.65 -3.26 -6.84
N GLY A 153 -17.45 -2.68 -6.71
CA GLY A 153 -16.28 -3.33 -6.12
C GLY A 153 -15.64 -4.44 -6.96
N LYS A 154 -16.15 -4.77 -8.15
CA LYS A 154 -15.58 -5.82 -9.00
C LYS A 154 -14.31 -5.33 -9.68
N MET A 155 -13.21 -6.05 -9.47
CA MET A 155 -11.94 -5.82 -10.16
C MET A 155 -12.03 -6.37 -11.59
N GLU A 156 -12.18 -5.49 -12.58
CA GLU A 156 -12.18 -5.87 -14.00
C GLU A 156 -10.98 -5.24 -14.72
N PHE A 157 -10.24 -6.06 -15.46
CA PHE A 157 -9.10 -5.63 -16.26
C PHE A 157 -9.47 -5.53 -17.73
N MET A 158 -8.91 -4.55 -18.41
CA MET A 158 -9.09 -4.37 -19.85
C MET A 158 -7.79 -3.98 -20.54
N ARG A 159 -7.70 -4.22 -21.85
CA ARG A 159 -6.53 -3.85 -22.64
C ARG A 159 -6.33 -2.34 -22.59
N PHE A 160 -5.12 -1.91 -22.27
CA PHE A 160 -4.75 -0.51 -22.24
C PHE A 160 -4.50 -0.01 -23.67
N ASN A 161 -5.22 1.03 -24.08
CA ASN A 161 -5.10 1.59 -25.43
C ASN A 161 -4.95 3.11 -25.36
N THR A 162 -3.71 3.58 -25.52
CA THR A 162 -3.39 5.02 -25.51
C THR A 162 -4.14 5.81 -26.59
N LYS A 163 -4.49 5.20 -27.75
CA LYS A 163 -5.26 5.89 -28.80
C LYS A 163 -6.69 6.20 -28.33
N VAL A 164 -7.29 5.31 -27.55
CA VAL A 164 -8.62 5.53 -26.94
C VAL A 164 -8.56 6.69 -25.94
N LEU A 165 -7.52 6.74 -25.10
CA LEU A 165 -7.33 7.82 -24.14
C LEU A 165 -7.12 9.18 -24.81
N LYS A 166 -6.35 9.24 -25.90
CA LYS A 166 -6.20 10.47 -26.72
C LYS A 166 -7.52 10.93 -27.33
N LYS A 167 -8.37 10.00 -27.75
CA LYS A 167 -9.73 10.32 -28.25
C LYS A 167 -10.61 10.88 -27.13
N ILE A 168 -10.55 10.28 -25.94
CA ILE A 168 -11.24 10.75 -24.73
C ILE A 168 -10.80 12.17 -24.38
N GLU A 169 -9.49 12.43 -24.33
CA GLU A 169 -8.95 13.78 -24.06
C GLU A 169 -9.48 14.81 -25.06
N LYS A 170 -9.42 14.51 -26.37
CA LYS A 170 -9.92 15.42 -27.42
C LYS A 170 -11.41 15.71 -27.26
N GLU A 171 -12.23 14.69 -27.03
CA GLU A 171 -13.67 14.86 -26.82
C GLU A 171 -13.97 15.64 -25.54
N LEU A 172 -13.28 15.34 -24.45
CA LEU A 172 -13.47 16.05 -23.19
C LEU A 172 -13.13 17.53 -23.35
N ARG A 173 -12.04 17.86 -24.05
CA ARG A 173 -11.68 19.25 -24.38
C ARG A 173 -12.80 19.95 -25.15
N GLN A 174 -13.34 19.31 -26.19
CA GLN A 174 -14.44 19.86 -26.97
C GLN A 174 -15.72 20.05 -26.14
N GLU A 175 -16.06 19.10 -25.26
CA GLU A 175 -17.23 19.19 -24.38
C GLU A 175 -17.06 20.31 -23.34
N VAL A 176 -15.84 20.53 -22.84
CA VAL A 176 -15.55 21.62 -21.89
C VAL A 176 -15.53 22.99 -22.59
N GLU A 177 -15.16 23.07 -23.87
CA GLU A 177 -15.19 24.34 -24.63
C GLU A 177 -16.61 24.80 -25.00
N LYS A 178 -17.63 23.93 -24.88
CA LYS A 178 -19.02 24.30 -25.16
C LYS A 178 -19.47 25.45 -24.25
N LYS A 179 -20.11 26.44 -24.87
CA LYS A 179 -20.68 27.59 -24.15
C LYS A 179 -21.81 27.12 -23.24
N THR A 180 -21.81 27.64 -22.02
CA THR A 180 -22.86 27.40 -21.03
C THR A 180 -24.04 28.36 -21.23
N ILE A 181 -25.26 27.84 -21.10
CA ILE A 181 -26.55 28.51 -21.40
C ILE A 181 -27.10 29.25 -20.17
N ASP A 182 -28.06 30.15 -20.39
CA ASP A 182 -28.76 31.04 -19.46
C ASP A 182 -29.19 30.45 -18.10
N GLU A 183 -29.37 29.13 -17.97
CA GLU A 183 -29.57 28.42 -16.70
C GLU A 183 -28.51 28.79 -15.65
N TYR A 184 -27.26 28.97 -16.07
CA TYR A 184 -26.14 29.31 -15.20
C TYR A 184 -26.28 30.72 -14.60
N LYS A 185 -26.86 31.65 -15.37
CA LYS A 185 -27.12 33.02 -14.91
C LYS A 185 -28.23 33.02 -13.85
N GLN A 186 -29.28 32.24 -14.06
CA GLN A 186 -30.39 32.13 -13.11
C GLN A 186 -29.92 31.53 -11.79
N VAL A 187 -29.18 30.41 -11.83
CA VAL A 187 -28.65 29.77 -10.61
C VAL A 187 -27.72 30.71 -9.85
N ALA A 188 -26.85 31.45 -10.56
CA ALA A 188 -25.98 32.43 -9.93
C ALA A 188 -26.74 33.57 -9.25
N LEU A 189 -27.77 34.10 -9.88
CA LEU A 189 -28.62 35.15 -9.30
C LEU A 189 -29.34 34.64 -8.05
N GLU A 190 -29.92 33.44 -8.10
CA GLU A 190 -30.64 32.87 -6.97
C GLU A 190 -29.71 32.60 -5.77
N MET A 191 -28.52 32.06 -6.00
CA MET A 191 -27.51 31.85 -4.95
C MET A 191 -26.97 33.18 -4.39
N ALA A 192 -26.84 34.21 -5.23
CA ALA A 192 -26.42 35.55 -4.76
C ALA A 192 -27.38 36.15 -3.72
N ILE A 193 -28.67 35.81 -3.79
CA ILE A 193 -29.72 36.39 -2.93
C ILE A 193 -29.83 35.66 -1.59
N VAL A 194 -29.73 34.33 -1.59
CA VAL A 194 -30.12 33.50 -0.43
C VAL A 194 -29.04 33.36 0.65
N GLY A 195 -27.81 33.84 0.41
CA GLY A 195 -26.71 33.75 1.39
C GLY A 195 -25.92 32.43 1.29
N PHE A 196 -24.95 32.22 2.19
CA PHE A 196 -23.96 31.13 2.06
C PHE A 196 -24.54 29.74 2.32
N ASP A 197 -25.26 29.54 3.43
CA ASP A 197 -25.73 28.22 3.82
C ASP A 197 -26.83 27.70 2.88
N GLU A 198 -27.78 28.56 2.53
CA GLU A 198 -28.85 28.28 1.57
C GLU A 198 -28.29 28.04 0.16
N SER A 199 -27.26 28.81 -0.25
CA SER A 199 -26.54 28.56 -1.49
C SER A 199 -25.86 27.20 -1.48
N PHE A 200 -25.26 26.81 -0.36
CA PHE A 200 -24.60 25.52 -0.24
C PHE A 200 -25.61 24.36 -0.31
N GLU A 201 -26.75 24.46 0.37
CA GLU A 201 -27.84 23.49 0.25
C GLU A 201 -28.37 23.37 -1.18
N LYS A 202 -28.45 24.50 -1.90
CA LYS A 202 -28.82 24.51 -3.32
C LYS A 202 -27.78 23.84 -4.21
N MET A 203 -26.49 24.11 -4.00
CA MET A 203 -25.42 23.40 -4.70
C MET A 203 -25.52 21.88 -4.49
N LYS A 204 -25.86 21.46 -3.27
CA LYS A 204 -26.07 20.04 -2.95
C LYS A 204 -27.26 19.45 -3.71
N SER A 205 -28.40 20.12 -3.71
CA SER A 205 -29.61 19.59 -4.35
C SER A 205 -29.46 19.40 -5.87
N LEU A 206 -28.68 20.27 -6.53
CA LEU A 206 -28.42 20.19 -7.97
C LEU A 206 -27.57 18.98 -8.39
N ASN A 207 -26.79 18.39 -7.47
CA ASN A 207 -25.98 17.20 -7.71
C ASN A 207 -26.03 16.24 -6.50
N SER A 208 -27.23 15.88 -6.03
CA SER A 208 -27.43 15.19 -4.73
C SER A 208 -26.64 13.90 -4.56
N THR A 209 -26.35 13.18 -5.64
CA THR A 209 -25.66 11.87 -5.59
C THR A 209 -24.18 11.94 -5.25
N ILE A 210 -23.53 13.09 -5.38
CA ILE A 210 -22.10 13.22 -5.08
C ILE A 210 -21.84 13.56 -3.61
N TRP A 211 -22.85 13.96 -2.85
CA TRP A 211 -22.67 14.49 -1.50
C TRP A 211 -22.87 13.42 -0.43
N ASN A 212 -21.98 13.44 0.56
CA ASN A 212 -22.13 12.74 1.83
C ASN A 212 -21.59 13.65 2.95
N GLN A 213 -21.76 13.25 4.21
CA GLN A 213 -21.35 14.07 5.35
C GLN A 213 -19.86 14.47 5.31
N LEU A 214 -18.96 13.56 4.95
CA LEU A 214 -17.52 13.83 4.88
C LEU A 214 -17.19 14.82 3.75
N ARG A 215 -17.76 14.61 2.56
CA ARG A 215 -17.58 15.49 1.39
C ARG A 215 -18.12 16.90 1.65
N GLU A 216 -19.28 17.01 2.31
CA GLU A 216 -19.83 18.29 2.74
C GLU A 216 -18.91 19.01 3.73
N GLN A 217 -18.49 18.32 4.80
CA GLN A 217 -17.58 18.88 5.79
C GLN A 217 -16.27 19.34 5.15
N ARG A 218 -15.75 18.55 4.20
CA ARG A 218 -14.54 18.88 3.46
C ARG A 218 -14.69 20.17 2.67
N ILE A 219 -15.72 20.29 1.81
CA ILE A 219 -15.89 21.51 1.01
C ILE A 219 -16.18 22.72 1.90
N ARG A 220 -17.04 22.58 2.92
CA ARG A 220 -17.28 23.67 3.89
C ARG A 220 -15.99 24.12 4.56
N GLY A 221 -15.14 23.19 5.00
CA GLY A 221 -13.84 23.50 5.60
C GLY A 221 -12.87 24.19 4.64
N LEU A 222 -12.88 23.83 3.35
CA LEU A 222 -12.05 24.46 2.32
C LEU A 222 -12.51 25.89 2.00
N VAL A 223 -13.81 26.11 1.85
CA VAL A 223 -14.33 27.42 1.41
C VAL A 223 -14.53 28.39 2.57
N ALA A 224 -14.82 27.93 3.79
CA ALA A 224 -15.19 28.80 4.91
C ALA A 224 -14.14 29.88 5.23
N PRO A 225 -12.83 29.59 5.33
CA PRO A 225 -11.82 30.61 5.60
C PRO A 225 -11.81 31.70 4.53
N PHE A 226 -11.87 31.31 3.25
CA PHE A 226 -11.93 32.26 2.15
C PHE A 226 -13.22 33.08 2.17
N MET A 227 -14.36 32.45 2.41
CA MET A 227 -15.67 33.12 2.45
C MET A 227 -15.74 34.17 3.57
N GLN A 228 -15.08 33.93 4.71
CA GLN A 228 -15.01 34.90 5.81
C GLN A 228 -14.31 36.20 5.40
N THR A 229 -13.37 36.14 4.44
CA THR A 229 -12.69 37.33 3.90
C THR A 229 -13.54 38.14 2.91
N LEU A 230 -14.64 37.56 2.41
CA LEU A 230 -15.50 38.19 1.41
C LEU A 230 -16.69 38.93 2.04
N PRO A 231 -17.12 40.07 1.45
CA PRO A 231 -18.38 40.71 1.80
C PRO A 231 -19.56 39.73 1.66
N LEU A 232 -20.55 39.82 2.56
CA LEU A 232 -21.72 38.91 2.58
C LEU A 232 -22.39 38.79 1.20
N ALA A 233 -22.59 39.92 0.51
CA ALA A 233 -23.19 39.97 -0.83
C ALA A 233 -22.42 39.22 -1.92
N ARG A 234 -21.13 38.90 -1.71
CA ARG A 234 -20.29 38.18 -2.68
C ARG A 234 -20.18 36.68 -2.39
N ARG A 235 -20.56 36.21 -1.21
CA ARG A 235 -20.39 34.81 -0.80
C ARG A 235 -21.24 33.86 -1.65
N GLY A 236 -22.53 34.19 -1.85
CA GLY A 236 -23.43 33.42 -2.70
C GLY A 236 -22.96 33.34 -4.17
N VAL A 237 -22.52 34.47 -4.73
CA VAL A 237 -21.94 34.54 -6.09
C VAL A 237 -20.68 33.66 -6.21
N THR A 238 -19.85 33.64 -5.19
CA THR A 238 -18.62 32.82 -5.19
C THR A 238 -18.95 31.34 -5.16
N LEU A 239 -19.89 30.91 -4.30
CA LEU A 239 -20.37 29.52 -4.31
C LEU A 239 -21.04 29.15 -5.63
N ALA A 240 -21.77 30.07 -6.25
CA ALA A 240 -22.30 29.85 -7.59
C ALA A 240 -21.16 29.62 -8.59
N ALA A 241 -20.12 30.46 -8.61
CA ALA A 241 -18.99 30.27 -9.51
C ALA A 241 -18.32 28.88 -9.35
N ILE A 242 -18.16 28.41 -8.10
CA ILE A 242 -17.65 27.07 -7.77
C ILE A 242 -18.59 26.00 -8.35
N HIS A 243 -19.89 26.10 -8.04
CA HIS A 243 -20.89 25.15 -8.52
C HIS A 243 -20.88 25.06 -10.05
N LEU A 244 -20.98 26.22 -10.72
CA LEU A 244 -21.05 26.30 -12.17
C LEU A 244 -19.78 25.74 -12.82
N SER A 245 -18.61 26.05 -12.28
CA SER A 245 -17.34 25.51 -12.80
C SER A 245 -17.28 23.99 -12.67
N SER A 246 -17.68 23.46 -11.50
CA SER A 246 -17.71 22.01 -11.27
C SER A 246 -18.78 21.29 -12.10
N ASP A 247 -19.99 21.85 -12.21
CA ASP A 247 -21.12 21.27 -12.95
C ASP A 247 -20.82 21.16 -14.44
N LYS A 248 -20.19 22.21 -15.01
CA LYS A 248 -19.76 22.22 -16.41
C LYS A 248 -18.85 21.01 -16.70
N ILE A 249 -17.82 20.81 -15.88
CA ILE A 249 -16.87 19.70 -16.02
C ILE A 249 -17.58 18.35 -15.81
N ILE A 250 -18.44 18.25 -14.79
CA ILE A 250 -19.20 17.03 -14.51
C ILE A 250 -20.08 16.63 -15.69
N ARG A 251 -20.77 17.57 -16.34
CA ARG A 251 -21.58 17.29 -17.54
C ARG A 251 -20.72 16.83 -18.72
N SER A 252 -19.56 17.46 -18.92
CA SER A 252 -18.60 17.04 -19.96
C SER A 252 -18.08 15.63 -19.71
N LEU A 253 -17.67 15.32 -18.48
CA LEU A 253 -17.23 13.98 -18.08
C LEU A 253 -18.33 12.94 -18.24
N ARG A 254 -19.56 13.25 -17.79
CA ARG A 254 -20.72 12.37 -17.93
C ARG A 254 -20.97 12.02 -19.40
N THR A 255 -20.91 13.00 -20.29
CA THR A 255 -21.05 12.79 -21.74
C THR A 255 -19.99 11.84 -22.29
N VAL A 256 -18.74 11.97 -21.85
CA VAL A 256 -17.63 11.11 -22.30
C VAL A 256 -17.76 9.68 -21.75
N ILE A 257 -18.17 9.55 -20.50
CA ILE A 257 -18.41 8.28 -19.79
C ILE A 257 -19.58 7.52 -20.42
N ASP A 258 -20.71 8.19 -20.62
CA ASP A 258 -21.95 7.58 -21.12
C ASP A 258 -21.81 7.09 -22.56
N LYS A 259 -20.94 7.73 -23.36
CA LYS A 259 -20.60 7.26 -24.72
C LYS A 259 -19.81 5.95 -24.74
N ARG A 260 -19.30 5.47 -23.59
CA ARG A 260 -18.35 4.36 -23.47
C ARG A 260 -18.67 3.42 -22.32
N PRO A 261 -19.87 2.81 -22.30
CA PRO A 261 -20.26 1.88 -21.25
C PRO A 261 -19.27 0.71 -21.12
N GLU A 262 -18.62 0.28 -22.20
CA GLU A 262 -17.63 -0.80 -22.18
C GLU A 262 -16.39 -0.50 -21.31
N LEU A 263 -16.05 0.78 -21.13
CA LEU A 263 -14.92 1.22 -20.31
C LEU A 263 -15.31 1.49 -18.86
N PHE A 264 -16.47 2.12 -18.67
CA PHE A 264 -16.84 2.72 -17.37
C PHE A 264 -18.03 2.05 -16.68
N GLN A 265 -18.70 1.10 -17.33
CA GLN A 265 -19.72 0.27 -16.70
C GLN A 265 -19.21 -1.16 -16.52
N ARG A 266 -19.88 -1.86 -15.61
CA ARG A 266 -19.66 -3.28 -15.37
C ARG A 266 -19.95 -4.07 -16.65
N SER A 267 -19.07 -5.00 -17.00
CA SER A 267 -19.37 -5.96 -18.06
C SER A 267 -20.53 -6.87 -17.62
N ASN A 268 -21.60 -6.90 -18.41
CA ASN A 268 -22.87 -7.55 -18.01
C ASN A 268 -22.83 -9.08 -18.02
N GLU A 269 -21.87 -9.74 -18.67
CA GLU A 269 -21.81 -11.22 -18.74
C GLU A 269 -20.40 -11.70 -19.13
N LYS A 270 -20.05 -12.93 -18.75
CA LYS A 270 -18.87 -13.64 -19.26
C LYS A 270 -19.04 -13.81 -20.77
N LYS A 271 -18.45 -12.92 -21.57
CA LYS A 271 -18.34 -13.14 -23.02
C LYS A 271 -17.57 -14.44 -23.22
N THR A 272 -18.26 -15.48 -23.67
CA THR A 272 -17.72 -16.85 -23.83
C THR A 272 -16.48 -16.93 -24.74
N ASN A 273 -16.24 -15.90 -25.56
CA ASN A 273 -15.12 -15.82 -26.49
C ASN A 273 -13.93 -14.97 -25.99
N VAL A 274 -13.92 -14.49 -24.75
CA VAL A 274 -12.81 -13.71 -24.18
C VAL A 274 -12.21 -14.48 -23.00
N PRO A 275 -10.89 -14.77 -23.02
CA PRO A 275 -10.22 -15.40 -21.89
C PRO A 275 -10.44 -14.63 -20.60
N LEU A 276 -10.60 -15.35 -19.50
CA LEU A 276 -10.76 -14.76 -18.18
C LEU A 276 -9.43 -14.15 -17.75
N ARG A 277 -9.44 -12.86 -17.41
CA ARG A 277 -8.24 -12.16 -16.94
C ARG A 277 -8.07 -12.39 -15.45
N VAL A 278 -7.03 -13.12 -15.08
CA VAL A 278 -6.80 -13.60 -13.72
C VAL A 278 -5.50 -13.00 -13.19
N ARG A 279 -5.49 -12.52 -11.95
CA ARG A 279 -4.25 -12.01 -11.34
C ARG A 279 -3.35 -13.18 -10.96
N LEU A 280 -2.15 -13.18 -11.51
CA LEU A 280 -1.10 -14.13 -11.19
C LEU A 280 -0.17 -13.50 -10.16
N PHE A 281 -0.20 -14.04 -8.95
CA PHE A 281 0.63 -13.59 -7.86
C PHE A 281 1.92 -14.41 -7.82
N GLU A 282 3.03 -13.73 -7.53
CA GLU A 282 4.34 -14.35 -7.31
C GLU A 282 4.86 -13.95 -5.92
N ASP A 283 5.23 -14.95 -5.10
CA ASP A 283 5.91 -14.74 -3.82
C ASP A 283 7.03 -15.77 -3.67
N GLY A 284 8.28 -15.30 -3.71
CA GLY A 284 9.44 -16.18 -3.80
C GLY A 284 9.41 -17.05 -5.05
N ASN A 285 9.36 -18.37 -4.87
CA ASN A 285 9.29 -19.34 -5.96
C ASN A 285 7.86 -19.85 -6.24
N GLN A 286 6.84 -19.31 -5.58
CA GLN A 286 5.45 -19.73 -5.74
C GLN A 286 4.72 -18.83 -6.73
N LYS A 287 3.99 -19.44 -7.66
CA LYS A 287 3.07 -18.76 -8.58
C LYS A 287 1.66 -19.28 -8.37
N PHE A 288 0.73 -18.39 -8.08
CA PHE A 288 -0.63 -18.77 -7.69
C PHE A 288 -1.66 -17.70 -8.05
N VAL A 289 -2.91 -18.11 -8.07
CA VAL A 289 -4.06 -17.25 -8.36
C VAL A 289 -5.08 -17.34 -7.24
N MET A 290 -5.83 -16.27 -6.99
CA MET A 290 -6.98 -16.33 -6.07
C MET A 290 -8.08 -17.16 -6.72
N LYS A 291 -8.68 -18.09 -5.98
CA LYS A 291 -9.80 -18.90 -6.52
C LYS A 291 -10.98 -18.01 -6.92
N ASP A 292 -11.26 -17.00 -6.11
CA ASP A 292 -12.28 -15.99 -6.35
C ASP A 292 -12.09 -15.22 -7.67
N ASP A 293 -10.86 -15.09 -8.20
CA ASP A 293 -10.63 -14.46 -9.52
C ASP A 293 -11.20 -15.31 -10.68
N ILE A 294 -11.45 -16.61 -10.43
CA ILE A 294 -11.88 -17.58 -11.43
C ILE A 294 -13.32 -18.06 -11.18
N GLU A 295 -13.62 -18.41 -9.93
CA GLU A 295 -14.87 -19.02 -9.49
C GLU A 295 -15.72 -18.01 -8.73
N GLU A 296 -17.02 -17.95 -9.05
CA GLU A 296 -17.98 -17.27 -8.19
C GLU A 296 -18.32 -18.24 -7.04
N CYS A 297 -17.76 -18.00 -5.86
CA CYS A 297 -18.03 -18.82 -4.67
C CYS A 297 -19.18 -18.22 -3.85
N ASP A 298 -20.38 -18.76 -4.01
CA ASP A 298 -21.58 -18.29 -3.30
C ASP A 298 -21.67 -18.81 -1.84
N GLU A 299 -20.95 -19.88 -1.48
CA GLU A 299 -21.03 -20.49 -0.14
C GLU A 299 -19.64 -20.73 0.47
N LYS A 300 -19.14 -19.75 1.23
CA LYS A 300 -17.98 -19.95 2.14
C LYS A 300 -18.47 -20.34 3.52
N LYS A 301 -17.79 -21.30 4.15
CA LYS A 301 -17.99 -21.60 5.58
C LYS A 301 -17.80 -20.32 6.39
N GLU A 302 -18.56 -20.18 7.47
CA GLU A 302 -18.51 -18.98 8.31
C GLU A 302 -17.09 -18.65 8.81
N GLU A 303 -16.33 -19.68 9.20
CA GLU A 303 -14.94 -19.59 9.64
C GLU A 303 -13.96 -19.07 8.58
N ASP A 304 -14.31 -19.21 7.29
CA ASP A 304 -13.44 -18.86 6.16
C ASP A 304 -13.89 -17.58 5.44
N ARG A 305 -14.94 -16.89 5.94
CA ARG A 305 -15.46 -15.65 5.31
C ARG A 305 -14.41 -14.54 5.17
N ASN A 306 -13.40 -14.54 6.03
CA ASN A 306 -12.31 -13.56 6.00
C ASN A 306 -11.08 -14.05 5.21
N LEU A 307 -11.16 -15.22 4.56
CA LEU A 307 -10.05 -15.85 3.85
C LEU A 307 -10.34 -15.94 2.34
N LEU A 308 -9.30 -15.71 1.52
CA LEU A 308 -9.31 -16.04 0.09
C LEU A 308 -8.28 -17.12 -0.17
N PHE A 309 -8.77 -18.29 -0.57
CA PHE A 309 -7.91 -19.41 -0.93
C PHE A 309 -7.34 -19.24 -2.33
N THR A 310 -6.25 -19.95 -2.59
CA THR A 310 -5.55 -19.92 -3.87
C THR A 310 -5.49 -21.32 -4.50
N MET A 311 -5.11 -21.34 -5.77
CA MET A 311 -4.63 -22.52 -6.49
C MET A 311 -3.35 -22.16 -7.22
N SER A 312 -2.51 -23.14 -7.54
CA SER A 312 -1.29 -22.87 -8.31
C SER A 312 -1.63 -22.45 -9.75
N MET A 313 -0.67 -21.83 -10.44
CA MET A 313 -0.83 -21.51 -11.85
C MET A 313 -1.10 -22.77 -12.69
N GLU A 314 -0.40 -23.87 -12.38
CA GLU A 314 -0.53 -25.16 -13.05
C GLU A 314 -1.92 -25.76 -12.81
N GLU A 315 -2.42 -25.73 -11.57
CA GLU A 315 -3.77 -26.19 -11.24
C GLU A 315 -4.85 -25.40 -11.99
N ALA A 316 -4.65 -24.08 -12.15
CA ALA A 316 -5.57 -23.24 -12.92
C ALA A 316 -5.54 -23.61 -14.42
N ILE A 317 -4.35 -23.86 -14.99
CA ILE A 317 -4.21 -24.28 -16.40
C ILE A 317 -4.86 -25.65 -16.61
N GLU A 318 -4.59 -26.62 -15.74
CA GLU A 318 -5.15 -27.97 -15.82
C GLU A 318 -6.68 -27.96 -15.75
N LYS A 319 -7.24 -27.11 -14.87
CA LYS A 319 -8.68 -27.07 -14.64
C LYS A 319 -9.46 -26.29 -15.71
N TYR A 320 -8.90 -25.22 -16.26
CA TYR A 320 -9.65 -24.30 -17.14
C TYR A 320 -9.14 -24.24 -18.58
N GLY A 321 -7.96 -24.77 -18.88
CA GLY A 321 -7.31 -24.65 -20.19
C GLY A 321 -6.52 -23.35 -20.33
N GLU A 322 -5.35 -23.43 -20.95
CA GLU A 322 -4.43 -22.31 -21.14
C GLU A 322 -5.03 -21.21 -22.03
N GLU A 323 -5.86 -21.59 -23.00
CA GLU A 323 -6.54 -20.70 -23.93
C GLU A 323 -7.69 -19.89 -23.31
N HIS A 324 -8.20 -20.34 -22.16
CA HIS A 324 -9.35 -19.73 -21.49
C HIS A 324 -8.96 -18.78 -20.35
N VAL A 325 -7.69 -18.72 -19.97
CA VAL A 325 -7.18 -17.88 -18.88
C VAL A 325 -6.05 -16.97 -19.38
N GLU A 326 -6.21 -15.67 -19.17
CA GLU A 326 -5.19 -14.66 -19.42
C GLU A 326 -4.58 -14.21 -18.08
N PHE A 327 -3.40 -14.74 -17.77
CA PHE A 327 -2.68 -14.39 -16.55
C PHE A 327 -2.09 -12.98 -16.62
N LEU A 328 -2.40 -12.18 -15.60
CA LEU A 328 -1.85 -10.84 -15.38
C LEU A 328 -0.96 -10.87 -14.15
N PRO A 329 0.38 -10.86 -14.31
CA PRO A 329 1.32 -10.68 -13.22
C PRO A 329 0.90 -9.50 -12.32
N TYR A 330 0.64 -9.80 -11.06
CA TYR A 330 0.15 -8.85 -10.06
C TYR A 330 1.11 -8.86 -8.86
N PRO A 331 1.77 -7.73 -8.56
CA PRO A 331 2.86 -7.72 -7.61
C PRO A 331 2.35 -7.77 -6.16
N ILE A 332 2.96 -8.64 -5.35
CA ILE A 332 2.84 -8.59 -3.88
C ILE A 332 3.93 -7.67 -3.36
N ARG A 333 3.55 -6.44 -3.01
CA ARG A 333 4.46 -5.40 -2.53
C ARG A 333 4.41 -5.28 -1.02
N ARG A 334 5.56 -4.96 -0.42
CA ARG A 334 5.73 -4.82 1.03
C ARG A 334 6.53 -3.57 1.31
N ALA A 335 6.01 -2.71 2.17
CA ALA A 335 6.81 -1.71 2.87
C ALA A 335 7.43 -2.35 4.13
N LYS A 336 8.36 -1.65 4.78
CA LYS A 336 9.09 -2.17 5.95
C LYS A 336 8.16 -2.71 7.05
N HIS A 337 7.09 -1.96 7.35
CA HIS A 337 6.20 -2.28 8.47
C HIS A 337 4.81 -2.79 8.07
N ARG A 338 4.44 -2.72 6.78
CA ARG A 338 3.10 -3.08 6.27
C ARG A 338 3.17 -3.72 4.89
N ALA A 339 2.34 -4.72 4.63
CA ALA A 339 2.10 -5.20 3.27
C ALA A 339 1.17 -4.24 2.50
N VAL A 340 1.37 -4.11 1.18
CA VAL A 340 0.47 -3.33 0.34
C VAL A 340 -0.86 -4.08 0.22
N PRO A 341 -2.00 -3.45 0.57
CA PRO A 341 -3.31 -4.08 0.46
C PRO A 341 -3.63 -4.53 -0.97
N ILE A 342 -4.31 -5.67 -1.08
CA ILE A 342 -4.83 -6.22 -2.33
C ILE A 342 -6.35 -6.23 -2.24
N LYS A 343 -6.99 -5.56 -3.20
CA LYS A 343 -8.46 -5.54 -3.32
C LYS A 343 -8.98 -6.94 -3.69
N GLY A 344 -10.03 -7.39 -3.02
CA GLY A 344 -10.82 -8.57 -3.43
C GLY A 344 -11.57 -8.33 -4.75
N VAL A 345 -12.26 -9.35 -5.26
CA VAL A 345 -13.00 -9.26 -6.53
C VAL A 345 -14.50 -8.95 -6.38
N GLY A 346 -14.98 -8.53 -5.20
CA GLY A 346 -16.32 -7.96 -5.08
C GLY A 346 -17.46 -8.96 -4.99
N PHE A 347 -17.35 -10.02 -4.19
CA PHE A 347 -18.49 -10.92 -3.92
C PHE A 347 -19.31 -10.49 -2.71
N PHE A 348 -18.68 -9.83 -1.72
CA PHE A 348 -19.37 -9.35 -0.53
C PHE A 348 -19.78 -7.89 -0.74
N LYS A 349 -21.03 -7.55 -0.37
CA LYS A 349 -21.57 -6.18 -0.44
C LYS A 349 -20.91 -5.19 0.55
N GLU A 350 -19.85 -5.59 1.25
CA GLU A 350 -19.18 -4.76 2.24
C GLU A 350 -18.06 -3.95 1.57
N HIS A 351 -17.98 -2.65 1.87
CA HIS A 351 -16.99 -1.73 1.29
C HIS A 351 -15.52 -2.02 1.71
N ASP A 352 -15.30 -2.99 2.60
CA ASP A 352 -14.00 -3.34 3.22
C ASP A 352 -13.41 -4.68 2.72
N GLU A 353 -13.24 -4.80 1.40
CA GLU A 353 -12.64 -6.00 0.77
C GLU A 353 -11.14 -5.82 0.46
N PHE A 354 -10.33 -5.54 1.48
CA PHE A 354 -8.88 -5.48 1.33
C PHE A 354 -8.20 -6.60 2.12
N TYR A 355 -7.22 -7.22 1.46
CA TYR A 355 -6.57 -8.42 1.90
C TYR A 355 -5.05 -8.27 1.80
N VAL A 356 -4.33 -9.05 2.59
CA VAL A 356 -2.88 -9.30 2.46
C VAL A 356 -2.66 -10.81 2.56
N LEU A 357 -1.48 -11.30 2.20
CA LEU A 357 -1.18 -12.71 2.47
C LEU A 357 -1.34 -12.98 3.97
N ALA A 358 -1.85 -14.16 4.34
CA ALA A 358 -2.05 -14.54 5.73
C ALA A 358 -0.74 -14.46 6.54
N VAL A 359 0.40 -14.78 5.91
CA VAL A 359 1.72 -14.61 6.52
C VAL A 359 2.05 -13.15 6.81
N ASP A 360 1.70 -12.23 5.91
CA ASP A 360 1.88 -10.79 6.12
C ASP A 360 0.95 -10.27 7.23
N ALA A 361 -0.32 -10.70 7.25
CA ALA A 361 -1.26 -10.40 8.32
C ALA A 361 -0.74 -10.85 9.69
N PHE A 362 -0.10 -12.02 9.76
CA PHE A 362 0.50 -12.53 10.98
C PHE A 362 1.65 -11.66 11.49
N PHE A 363 2.58 -11.27 10.60
CA PHE A 363 3.68 -10.36 10.95
C PHE A 363 3.19 -8.97 11.40
N GLU A 364 2.13 -8.47 10.76
CA GLU A 364 1.50 -7.21 11.17
C GLU A 364 0.81 -7.33 12.53
N LEU A 365 0.06 -8.40 12.78
CA LEU A 365 -0.56 -8.66 14.09
C LEU A 365 0.52 -8.66 15.18
N LEU A 366 1.57 -9.46 15.03
CA LEU A 366 2.66 -9.52 16.01
C LEU A 366 3.35 -8.16 16.19
N GLY A 367 3.55 -7.38 15.12
CA GLY A 367 4.07 -6.02 15.21
C GLY A 367 3.18 -5.11 16.08
N ASN A 368 1.86 -5.17 15.90
CA ASN A 368 0.89 -4.42 16.70
C ASN A 368 0.91 -4.85 18.18
N LEU A 369 0.97 -6.16 18.45
CA LEU A 369 1.05 -6.68 19.83
C LEU A 369 2.36 -6.27 20.51
N ILE A 370 3.48 -6.33 19.79
CA ILE A 370 4.83 -6.02 20.33
C ILE A 370 5.01 -4.53 20.59
N PHE A 371 4.67 -3.65 19.64
CA PHE A 371 4.98 -2.22 19.76
C PHE A 371 3.79 -1.35 20.13
N GLY A 372 2.61 -1.66 19.60
CA GLY A 372 1.39 -0.90 19.91
C GLY A 372 0.93 -1.20 21.32
N GLN A 373 0.66 -2.48 21.61
CA GLN A 373 0.17 -2.91 22.91
C GLN A 373 1.27 -3.22 23.92
N LYS A 374 2.52 -3.45 23.48
CA LYS A 374 3.64 -3.86 24.34
C LYS A 374 3.28 -5.06 25.21
N LEU A 375 2.63 -6.03 24.56
CA LEU A 375 1.87 -7.09 25.21
C LEU A 375 2.76 -7.97 26.11
N PHE A 376 4.01 -8.18 25.71
CA PHE A 376 4.91 -9.15 26.32
C PHE A 376 5.84 -8.59 27.40
N GLN A 377 5.61 -7.38 27.93
CA GLN A 377 6.45 -6.80 28.98
C GLN A 377 5.97 -7.21 30.38
N ASN A 378 6.83 -7.85 31.18
CA ASN A 378 6.61 -8.18 32.61
C ASN A 378 5.37 -9.06 32.86
N VAL A 379 5.17 -10.10 32.06
CA VAL A 379 3.98 -10.96 32.07
C VAL A 379 4.35 -12.43 31.88
N GLU A 380 3.50 -13.35 32.32
CA GLU A 380 3.69 -14.78 32.06
C GLU A 380 3.12 -15.16 30.70
N PHE A 381 3.88 -15.90 29.88
CA PHE A 381 3.44 -16.23 28.52
C PHE A 381 2.19 -17.12 28.47
N LYS A 382 1.95 -17.92 29.52
CA LYS A 382 0.78 -18.80 29.60
C LYS A 382 -0.55 -18.04 29.48
N ASP A 383 -0.56 -16.76 29.86
CA ASP A 383 -1.73 -15.88 29.77
C ASP A 383 -2.17 -15.62 28.31
N PHE A 384 -1.32 -15.89 27.32
CA PHE A 384 -1.63 -15.68 25.90
C PHE A 384 -2.08 -16.97 25.18
N LEU A 385 -1.89 -18.15 25.78
CA LEU A 385 -2.09 -19.43 25.10
C LEU A 385 -3.51 -19.62 24.61
N GLU A 386 -4.52 -19.30 25.43
CA GLU A 386 -5.93 -19.43 25.05
C GLU A 386 -6.30 -18.52 23.88
N ILE A 387 -5.77 -17.30 23.84
CA ILE A 387 -6.08 -16.34 22.77
C ILE A 387 -5.38 -16.76 21.48
N PHE A 388 -4.11 -17.17 21.55
CA PHE A 388 -3.42 -17.71 20.38
C PHE A 388 -4.12 -18.98 19.88
N ALA A 389 -4.59 -19.87 20.76
CA ALA A 389 -5.37 -21.03 20.36
C ALA A 389 -6.67 -20.62 19.62
N ALA A 390 -7.37 -19.59 20.10
CA ALA A 390 -8.58 -19.08 19.44
C ALA A 390 -8.32 -18.57 18.01
N PHE A 391 -7.13 -18.01 17.75
CA PHE A 391 -6.75 -17.50 16.43
C PHE A 391 -6.19 -18.55 15.47
N GLU A 392 -5.92 -19.78 15.92
CA GLU A 392 -5.40 -20.85 15.05
C GLU A 392 -6.37 -21.19 13.90
N SER A 393 -7.68 -20.99 14.13
CA SER A 393 -8.71 -21.13 13.09
C SER A 393 -8.50 -20.20 11.90
N GLN A 394 -7.83 -19.06 12.11
CA GLN A 394 -7.53 -18.05 11.09
C GLN A 394 -6.16 -18.28 10.46
N PHE A 395 -5.18 -18.74 11.25
CA PHE A 395 -3.81 -19.06 10.80
C PHE A 395 -3.64 -20.56 10.53
N LYS A 396 -4.38 -21.07 9.55
CA LYS A 396 -4.52 -22.50 9.19
C LYS A 396 -3.15 -23.24 9.12
N PRO A 397 -2.75 -24.00 10.15
CA PRO A 397 -1.40 -24.56 10.23
C PRO A 397 -1.16 -25.70 9.24
N ASN A 398 -2.22 -26.37 8.78
CA ASN A 398 -2.14 -27.50 7.85
C ASN A 398 -2.33 -27.08 6.38
N LEU A 399 -2.50 -25.79 6.10
CA LEU A 399 -2.68 -25.30 4.74
C LEU A 399 -1.32 -24.91 4.14
N GLU A 400 -0.86 -25.69 3.18
CA GLU A 400 0.43 -25.48 2.49
C GLU A 400 0.38 -24.40 1.42
N LYS A 401 -0.80 -24.18 0.82
CA LYS A 401 -0.96 -23.17 -0.22
C LYS A 401 -1.04 -21.77 0.40
N PRO A 402 -0.43 -20.75 -0.23
CA PRO A 402 -0.64 -19.37 0.17
C PRO A 402 -2.12 -19.03 0.20
N TYR A 403 -2.55 -18.20 1.13
CA TYR A 403 -3.91 -17.67 1.15
C TYR A 403 -3.89 -16.24 1.66
N PHE A 404 -4.96 -15.51 1.39
CA PHE A 404 -5.11 -14.13 1.79
C PHE A 404 -6.06 -14.01 2.97
N MET A 405 -5.75 -13.10 3.88
CA MET A 405 -6.57 -12.75 5.03
C MET A 405 -7.06 -11.32 4.90
N ARG A 406 -8.34 -11.10 5.19
CA ARG A 406 -8.95 -9.77 5.18
C ARG A 406 -8.32 -8.92 6.28
N LEU A 407 -7.91 -7.70 5.96
CA LEU A 407 -7.21 -6.80 6.89
C LEU A 407 -8.05 -6.46 8.13
N LYS A 408 -9.39 -6.40 8.01
CA LYS A 408 -10.29 -6.18 9.16
C LYS A 408 -10.10 -7.24 10.25
N MET A 409 -9.67 -8.45 9.90
CA MET A 409 -9.45 -9.53 10.85
C MET A 409 -8.27 -9.24 11.79
N ILE A 410 -7.22 -8.57 11.29
CA ILE A 410 -6.09 -8.14 12.12
C ILE A 410 -6.55 -7.20 13.22
N ARG A 411 -7.43 -6.24 12.87
CA ARG A 411 -8.01 -5.29 13.83
C ARG A 411 -8.81 -6.00 14.92
N VAL A 412 -9.69 -6.92 14.54
CA VAL A 412 -10.50 -7.69 15.51
C VAL A 412 -9.60 -8.54 16.43
N MET A 413 -8.61 -9.25 15.89
CA MET A 413 -7.68 -10.05 16.70
C MET A 413 -6.87 -9.18 17.67
N LYS A 414 -6.41 -8.00 17.21
CA LYS A 414 -5.75 -7.00 18.06
C LYS A 414 -6.66 -6.52 19.19
N GLU A 415 -7.91 -6.17 18.89
CA GLU A 415 -8.89 -5.70 19.89
C GLU A 415 -9.19 -6.79 20.93
N MET A 416 -9.36 -8.04 20.50
CA MET A 416 -9.55 -9.19 21.41
C MET A 416 -8.37 -9.39 22.35
N MET A 417 -7.13 -9.34 21.83
CA MET A 417 -5.91 -9.40 22.65
C MET A 417 -5.85 -8.24 23.67
N GLY A 418 -6.30 -7.05 23.29
CA GLY A 418 -6.34 -5.89 24.18
C GLY A 418 -7.33 -6.01 25.34
N ILE A 419 -8.49 -6.63 25.10
CA ILE A 419 -9.55 -6.79 26.10
C ILE A 419 -9.17 -7.81 27.18
N VAL A 420 -8.58 -8.95 26.78
CA VAL A 420 -8.25 -10.03 27.71
C VAL A 420 -7.12 -9.64 28.67
N LEU A 421 -6.28 -8.67 28.30
CA LEU A 421 -5.01 -8.39 28.97
C LEU A 421 -4.97 -6.97 29.53
N THR A 422 -5.95 -6.65 30.40
CA THR A 422 -5.97 -5.43 31.22
C THR A 422 -5.02 -5.52 32.43
N LYS A 423 -3.83 -6.13 32.29
CA LYS A 423 -2.84 -6.12 33.37
C LYS A 423 -2.24 -4.72 33.50
N LYS A 424 -2.52 -4.07 34.63
CA LYS A 424 -2.09 -2.72 35.06
C LYS A 424 -0.59 -2.68 35.45
N GLY A 425 0.30 -3.09 34.57
CA GLY A 425 1.74 -2.88 34.72
C GLY A 425 2.19 -1.60 34.02
N GLU A 426 3.21 -0.91 34.56
CA GLU A 426 3.87 0.20 33.86
C GLU A 426 4.62 -0.35 32.64
N LYS A 427 4.15 0.01 31.44
CA LYS A 427 4.78 -0.39 30.17
C LYS A 427 5.89 0.59 29.80
N LYS A 428 7.09 0.07 29.57
CA LYS A 428 8.28 0.88 29.26
C LYS A 428 8.38 1.21 27.78
N GLU A 429 9.06 2.32 27.49
CA GLU A 429 9.43 2.73 26.14
C GLU A 429 10.82 2.24 25.78
N ILE A 430 11.05 1.90 24.51
CA ILE A 430 12.39 1.56 24.02
C ILE A 430 13.29 2.80 24.10
N ARG A 431 14.49 2.67 24.67
CA ARG A 431 15.45 3.77 24.79
C ARG A 431 16.15 4.05 23.45
N ASN A 432 16.68 5.26 23.30
CA ASN A 432 17.45 5.62 22.10
C ASN A 432 18.76 4.82 22.04
N ALA A 433 19.13 4.39 20.83
CA ALA A 433 20.52 4.07 20.55
C ALA A 433 21.37 5.34 20.68
N LYS A 434 22.65 5.17 21.05
CA LYS A 434 23.59 6.29 21.10
C LYS A 434 23.98 6.72 19.67
N PRO A 435 24.59 7.91 19.48
CA PRO A 435 25.05 8.36 18.17
C PRO A 435 26.08 7.42 17.50
N ASP A 436 26.86 6.68 18.28
CA ASP A 436 27.80 5.64 17.85
C ASP A 436 27.14 4.25 17.66
N GLY A 437 25.82 4.19 17.81
CA GLY A 437 24.98 3.03 17.62
C GLY A 437 24.78 2.18 18.87
N PHE A 438 24.46 0.89 18.69
CA PHE A 438 24.31 -0.06 19.77
C PHE A 438 25.07 -1.37 19.50
N SER A 439 25.61 -1.96 20.56
CA SER A 439 26.27 -3.27 20.57
C SER A 439 25.29 -4.40 20.93
N LEU A 440 25.71 -5.66 20.75
CA LEU A 440 24.97 -6.82 21.25
C LEU A 440 24.65 -6.71 22.75
N GLN A 441 25.58 -6.20 23.56
CA GLN A 441 25.33 -6.02 25.00
C GLN A 441 24.29 -4.93 25.26
N ASN A 442 24.24 -3.87 24.44
CA ASN A 442 23.19 -2.86 24.54
C ASN A 442 21.82 -3.45 24.22
N LEU A 443 21.71 -4.31 23.20
CA LEU A 443 20.47 -5.03 22.89
C LEU A 443 20.01 -5.89 24.07
N LYS A 444 20.89 -6.72 24.63
CA LYS A 444 20.61 -7.55 25.82
C LYS A 444 20.13 -6.73 27.02
N ASN A 445 20.83 -5.64 27.31
CA ASN A 445 20.45 -4.71 28.38
C ASN A 445 19.08 -4.07 28.14
N GLU A 446 18.71 -3.81 26.88
CA GLU A 446 17.40 -3.27 26.51
C GLU A 446 16.29 -4.31 26.69
N LEU A 447 16.51 -5.56 26.26
CA LEU A 447 15.56 -6.66 26.47
C LEU A 447 15.23 -6.84 27.97
N LYS A 448 16.25 -6.80 28.83
CA LYS A 448 16.09 -6.83 30.29
C LYS A 448 15.38 -5.59 30.83
N TYR A 449 15.75 -4.39 30.36
CA TYR A 449 15.11 -3.14 30.79
C TYR A 449 13.61 -3.15 30.53
N LEU A 450 13.18 -3.65 29.36
CA LEU A 450 11.78 -3.78 28.96
C LEU A 450 11.01 -4.87 29.72
N GLY A 451 11.70 -5.68 30.54
CA GLY A 451 11.08 -6.79 31.27
C GLY A 451 10.76 -8.00 30.39
N LEU A 452 11.37 -8.10 29.21
CA LEU A 452 11.12 -9.20 28.28
C LEU A 452 11.79 -10.51 28.73
N THR A 453 12.85 -10.43 29.54
CA THR A 453 13.50 -11.60 30.14
C THR A 453 12.63 -12.32 31.17
N GLU A 454 11.67 -11.60 31.79
CA GLU A 454 10.69 -12.21 32.69
C GLU A 454 9.66 -13.03 31.91
N THR A 455 9.24 -12.53 30.75
CA THR A 455 8.28 -13.21 29.88
C THR A 455 8.93 -14.32 29.06
N PHE A 456 10.16 -14.08 28.61
CA PHE A 456 10.96 -14.94 27.76
C PHE A 456 12.37 -15.11 28.34
N PRO A 457 12.59 -16.04 29.28
CA PRO A 457 13.91 -16.27 29.88
C PRO A 457 15.01 -16.59 28.86
N GLU A 458 14.64 -17.20 27.73
CA GLU A 458 15.53 -17.58 26.62
C GLU A 458 15.88 -16.42 25.66
N ILE A 459 15.26 -15.25 25.78
CA ILE A 459 15.32 -14.21 24.74
C ILE A 459 16.74 -13.70 24.44
N GLU A 460 17.62 -13.70 25.45
CA GLU A 460 19.01 -13.26 25.28
C GLU A 460 19.85 -14.25 24.46
N GLU A 461 19.44 -15.52 24.37
CA GLU A 461 20.10 -16.55 23.56
C GLU A 461 19.92 -16.28 22.06
N HIS A 462 18.83 -15.62 21.68
CA HIS A 462 18.54 -15.26 20.29
C HIS A 462 19.21 -13.95 19.86
N ALA A 463 19.61 -13.11 20.83
CA ALA A 463 20.09 -11.76 20.57
C ALA A 463 21.31 -11.71 19.64
N GLU A 464 22.21 -12.70 19.71
CA GLU A 464 23.42 -12.72 18.87
C GLU A 464 23.09 -12.92 17.39
N ALA A 465 22.25 -13.92 17.07
CA ALA A 465 21.86 -14.20 15.69
C ALA A 465 21.08 -13.03 15.09
N VAL A 466 20.17 -12.44 15.87
CA VAL A 466 19.40 -11.27 15.47
C VAL A 466 20.30 -10.05 15.27
N TYR A 467 21.22 -9.78 16.20
CA TYR A 467 22.15 -8.65 16.10
C TYR A 467 23.01 -8.75 14.83
N LYS A 468 23.59 -9.92 14.55
CA LYS A 468 24.39 -10.14 13.34
C LYS A 468 23.59 -9.88 12.06
N HIS A 469 22.31 -10.26 12.04
CA HIS A 469 21.45 -9.99 10.90
C HIS A 469 21.15 -8.50 10.74
N VAL A 470 20.72 -7.82 11.80
CA VAL A 470 20.38 -6.39 11.73
C VAL A 470 21.62 -5.56 11.36
N ASP A 471 22.81 -5.94 11.87
CA ASP A 471 24.08 -5.31 11.49
C ASP A 471 24.44 -5.52 10.02
N SER A 472 24.12 -6.68 9.44
CA SER A 472 24.43 -6.98 8.04
C SER A 472 23.51 -6.27 7.03
N VAL A 473 22.31 -5.85 7.46
CA VAL A 473 21.32 -5.15 6.61
C VAL A 473 21.12 -3.68 6.97
N LYS A 474 21.93 -3.12 7.89
CA LYS A 474 21.82 -1.72 8.30
C LYS A 474 22.03 -0.78 7.11
N LYS A 475 21.25 0.29 7.07
CA LYS A 475 21.35 1.32 6.03
C LYS A 475 22.48 2.33 6.28
N GLU A 476 22.86 2.48 7.54
CA GLU A 476 23.80 3.51 7.99
C GLU A 476 25.06 2.91 8.60
N LYS A 477 26.09 3.73 8.78
CA LYS A 477 27.39 3.28 9.35
C LYS A 477 27.22 2.57 10.70
N PHE A 478 26.32 3.09 11.54
CA PHE A 478 26.04 2.57 12.88
C PHE A 478 24.58 2.14 12.99
N LEU A 479 24.32 1.15 13.85
CA LEU A 479 22.98 0.68 14.17
C LEU A 479 22.20 1.73 14.97
N ARG A 480 21.09 2.22 14.41
CA ARG A 480 20.29 3.33 14.96
C ARG A 480 19.15 2.83 15.84
N THR A 481 18.39 3.76 16.42
CA THR A 481 17.21 3.43 17.21
C THR A 481 16.19 2.62 16.41
N CYS A 482 15.91 2.94 15.15
CA CYS A 482 14.96 2.15 14.34
C CYS A 482 15.43 0.70 14.11
N ASP A 483 16.74 0.47 14.02
CA ASP A 483 17.34 -0.87 13.91
C ASP A 483 17.24 -1.64 15.24
N LEU A 484 17.26 -0.93 16.38
CA LEU A 484 17.01 -1.52 17.71
C LEU A 484 15.57 -2.02 17.84
N PHE A 485 14.59 -1.29 17.29
CA PHE A 485 13.21 -1.78 17.20
C PHE A 485 13.17 -3.10 16.41
N ASP A 486 13.80 -3.18 15.24
CA ASP A 486 13.81 -4.40 14.44
C ASP A 486 14.43 -5.59 15.20
N ALA A 487 15.56 -5.37 15.89
CA ALA A 487 16.20 -6.40 16.71
C ALA A 487 15.29 -6.90 17.85
N ILE A 488 14.63 -5.99 18.56
CA ILE A 488 13.70 -6.31 19.64
C ILE A 488 12.46 -7.06 19.12
N LYS A 489 11.96 -6.68 17.93
CA LYS A 489 10.87 -7.38 17.25
C LYS A 489 11.26 -8.84 17.00
N HIS A 490 12.40 -9.05 16.34
CA HIS A 490 12.82 -10.39 15.94
C HIS A 490 13.11 -11.29 17.14
N CYS A 491 13.76 -10.79 18.20
CA CYS A 491 13.98 -11.58 19.42
C CYS A 491 12.66 -12.08 20.02
N GLN A 492 11.67 -11.20 20.18
CA GLN A 492 10.35 -11.59 20.72
C GLN A 492 9.61 -12.55 19.77
N MET A 493 9.68 -12.31 18.47
CA MET A 493 9.04 -13.19 17.49
C MET A 493 9.60 -14.61 17.55
N ILE A 494 10.91 -14.80 17.70
CA ILE A 494 11.49 -16.14 17.86
C ILE A 494 10.89 -16.85 19.07
N CYS A 495 10.87 -16.19 20.24
CA CYS A 495 10.32 -16.78 21.46
C CYS A 495 8.83 -17.13 21.33
N VAL A 496 8.02 -16.26 20.72
CA VAL A 496 6.59 -16.50 20.50
C VAL A 496 6.38 -17.74 19.63
N ILE A 497 7.07 -17.83 18.49
CA ILE A 497 6.88 -18.91 17.52
C ILE A 497 7.39 -20.25 18.06
N GLN A 498 8.52 -20.27 18.76
CA GLN A 498 9.06 -21.50 19.35
C GLN A 498 8.15 -22.10 20.43
N ARG A 499 7.35 -21.27 21.10
CA ARG A 499 6.37 -21.71 22.10
C ARG A 499 5.02 -22.11 21.50
N LEU A 500 4.81 -21.89 20.20
CA LEU A 500 3.53 -22.09 19.51
C LEU A 500 3.70 -23.00 18.28
N PRO A 501 3.71 -24.33 18.44
CA PRO A 501 4.02 -25.28 17.35
C PRO A 501 3.12 -25.14 16.12
N ASN A 502 1.83 -24.89 16.30
CA ASN A 502 0.90 -24.68 15.19
C ASN A 502 1.26 -23.44 14.38
N TYR A 503 1.70 -22.36 15.03
CA TYR A 503 2.15 -21.14 14.37
C TYR A 503 3.49 -21.32 13.67
N MET A 504 4.41 -22.11 14.23
CA MET A 504 5.64 -22.53 13.53
C MET A 504 5.30 -23.30 12.24
N LYS A 505 4.37 -24.26 12.32
CA LYS A 505 3.92 -25.06 11.17
C LYS A 505 3.22 -24.19 10.12
N PHE A 506 2.32 -23.30 10.55
CA PHE A 506 1.70 -22.28 9.69
C PHE A 506 2.76 -21.44 8.96
N LEU A 507 3.74 -20.91 9.71
CA LEU A 507 4.80 -20.06 9.16
C LEU A 507 5.66 -20.81 8.13
N HIS A 508 5.97 -22.08 8.39
CA HIS A 508 6.68 -22.94 7.45
C HIS A 508 5.89 -23.14 6.16
N ASN A 509 4.62 -23.51 6.30
CA ASN A 509 3.73 -23.78 5.19
C ASN A 509 3.50 -22.55 4.31
N GLN A 510 3.37 -21.37 4.92
CA GLN A 510 3.26 -20.09 4.23
C GLN A 510 4.61 -19.45 3.86
N LYS A 511 5.72 -20.22 3.89
CA LYS A 511 7.08 -19.80 3.52
C LYS A 511 7.60 -18.55 4.24
N GLY A 512 7.12 -18.29 5.45
CA GLY A 512 7.49 -17.14 6.26
C GLY A 512 8.70 -17.31 7.16
N CYS A 513 9.22 -18.53 7.37
CA CYS A 513 10.29 -18.79 8.34
C CYS A 513 11.54 -17.93 8.10
N GLY A 514 11.94 -17.76 6.84
CA GLY A 514 13.12 -16.97 6.47
C GLY A 514 13.01 -15.46 6.77
N ARG A 515 11.81 -14.98 7.13
CA ARG A 515 11.57 -13.58 7.50
C ARG A 515 11.84 -13.29 8.99
N ILE A 516 12.17 -14.32 9.77
CA ILE A 516 12.57 -14.20 11.17
C ILE A 516 14.04 -14.62 11.31
N PRO A 517 14.98 -13.67 11.35
CA PRO A 517 16.40 -13.96 11.46
C PRO A 517 16.70 -14.75 12.73
N GLY A 518 17.45 -15.85 12.60
CA GLY A 518 17.80 -16.71 13.73
C GLY A 518 16.73 -17.72 14.17
N LEU A 519 15.54 -17.73 13.53
CA LEU A 519 14.54 -18.77 13.77
C LEU A 519 15.04 -20.13 13.26
N ARG A 520 15.03 -21.14 14.13
CA ARG A 520 15.31 -22.53 13.77
C ARG A 520 13.98 -23.23 13.46
N CYS A 521 13.87 -23.78 12.26
CA CYS A 521 12.70 -24.52 11.81
C CYS A 521 13.16 -25.89 11.29
N GLU A 522 12.78 -26.96 11.98
CA GLU A 522 13.21 -28.32 11.69
C GLU A 522 12.82 -28.76 10.27
N ASP A 523 11.62 -28.40 9.82
CA ASP A 523 11.14 -28.70 8.48
C ASP A 523 11.99 -28.00 7.40
N CYS A 524 12.36 -26.73 7.62
CA CYS A 524 13.26 -26.00 6.73
C CYS A 524 14.65 -26.64 6.68
N GLU A 525 15.21 -26.97 7.83
CA GLU A 525 16.53 -27.62 7.92
C GLU A 525 16.51 -29.02 7.26
N GLY A 526 15.43 -29.78 7.42
CA GLY A 526 15.22 -31.06 6.77
C GLY A 526 15.18 -30.95 5.24
N ILE A 527 14.48 -29.94 4.70
CA ILE A 527 14.45 -29.65 3.26
C ILE A 527 15.83 -29.23 2.75
N GLN A 528 16.56 -28.39 3.49
CA GLN A 528 17.91 -27.98 3.11
C GLN A 528 18.87 -29.17 3.03
N LYS A 529 18.88 -30.04 4.04
CA LYS A 529 19.68 -31.28 4.05
C LYS A 529 19.34 -32.19 2.87
N LYS A 530 18.05 -32.42 2.59
CA LYS A 530 17.60 -33.20 1.43
C LYS A 530 18.03 -32.56 0.10
N THR A 531 17.91 -31.24 -0.03
CA THR A 531 18.31 -30.51 -1.23
C THR A 531 19.83 -30.58 -1.46
N GLN A 532 20.62 -30.49 -0.38
CA GLN A 532 22.07 -30.63 -0.44
C GLN A 532 22.49 -32.05 -0.81
N LEU A 533 21.84 -33.08 -0.25
CA LEU A 533 22.02 -34.48 -0.65
C LEU A 533 21.70 -34.69 -2.13
N LEU A 534 20.57 -34.15 -2.62
CA LEU A 534 20.19 -34.24 -4.03
C LEU A 534 21.17 -33.53 -4.97
N ARG A 535 21.72 -32.38 -4.57
CA ARG A 535 22.79 -31.69 -5.33
C ARG A 535 24.07 -32.53 -5.36
N ASN A 536 24.46 -33.10 -4.23
CA ASN A 536 25.64 -33.96 -4.14
C ASN A 536 25.48 -35.25 -4.96
N LEU A 537 24.27 -35.82 -5.01
CA LEU A 537 23.94 -36.98 -5.86
C LEU A 537 23.97 -36.62 -7.35
N LYS A 538 23.40 -35.47 -7.75
CA LYS A 538 23.47 -34.98 -9.14
C LYS A 538 24.90 -34.68 -9.60
N LEU A 539 25.79 -34.27 -8.69
CA LEU A 539 27.22 -34.10 -8.95
C LEU A 539 27.98 -35.43 -8.99
N ALA A 540 27.45 -36.50 -8.39
CA ALA A 540 28.05 -37.84 -8.40
C ALA A 540 27.59 -38.71 -9.58
N GLU A 541 26.43 -38.39 -10.19
CA GLU A 541 25.85 -39.11 -11.34
C GLU A 541 26.17 -38.47 -12.71
N THR A 542 27.23 -37.65 -12.81
CA THR A 542 27.77 -37.26 -14.12
C THR A 542 29.01 -38.11 -14.45
N PRO A 543 28.89 -39.17 -15.27
CA PRO A 543 30.04 -39.71 -15.98
C PRO A 543 30.61 -38.60 -16.88
N SER A 544 31.94 -38.50 -16.89
CA SER A 544 32.77 -37.55 -17.65
C SER A 544 32.60 -37.61 -19.19
N ASP A 545 31.65 -38.36 -19.73
CA ASP A 545 31.46 -38.51 -21.17
C ASP A 545 29.97 -38.31 -21.49
N LEU A 546 29.67 -37.25 -22.28
CA LEU A 546 28.35 -36.80 -22.76
C LEU A 546 27.70 -35.64 -21.97
N ILE A 547 28.36 -34.48 -21.97
CA ILE A 547 27.65 -33.18 -21.82
C ILE A 547 26.95 -32.90 -23.15
N PRO A 548 25.61 -32.72 -23.20
CA PRO A 548 24.94 -32.25 -24.41
C PRO A 548 25.49 -30.88 -24.79
N GLU A 549 25.83 -30.65 -26.07
CA GLU A 549 26.35 -29.36 -26.57
C GLU A 549 25.53 -28.14 -26.12
N SER A 550 24.23 -28.32 -25.85
CA SER A 550 23.33 -27.28 -25.33
C SER A 550 23.66 -26.82 -23.90
N VAL A 551 24.17 -27.69 -23.02
CA VAL A 551 24.49 -27.33 -21.63
C VAL A 551 25.82 -26.58 -21.57
N SER A 552 26.82 -27.00 -22.35
CA SER A 552 28.09 -26.29 -22.46
C SER A 552 27.92 -24.88 -23.07
N GLN A 553 27.02 -24.74 -24.05
CA GLN A 553 26.66 -23.43 -24.60
C GLN A 553 25.96 -22.52 -23.58
N LEU A 554 25.06 -23.07 -22.75
CA LEU A 554 24.39 -22.32 -21.69
C LEU A 554 25.34 -21.90 -20.56
N GLU A 555 26.33 -22.72 -20.22
CA GLU A 555 27.37 -22.37 -19.24
C GLU A 555 28.26 -21.23 -19.76
N LEU A 556 28.70 -21.31 -21.02
CA LEU A 556 29.45 -20.23 -21.68
C LEU A 556 28.63 -18.92 -21.76
N GLU A 557 27.33 -19.01 -22.04
CA GLU A 557 26.45 -17.85 -22.11
C GLU A 557 26.19 -17.25 -20.71
N LEU A 558 26.06 -18.10 -19.69
CA LEU A 558 25.91 -17.68 -18.30
C LEU A 558 27.18 -16.99 -17.79
N GLU A 559 28.35 -17.52 -18.11
CA GLU A 559 29.65 -16.95 -17.73
C GLU A 559 29.87 -15.60 -18.42
N LYS A 560 29.52 -15.49 -19.71
CA LYS A 560 29.54 -14.21 -20.45
C LYS A 560 28.60 -13.17 -19.85
N LYS A 561 27.35 -13.55 -19.50
CA LYS A 561 26.39 -12.64 -18.85
C LYS A 561 26.82 -12.24 -17.43
N THR A 562 27.49 -13.14 -16.72
CA THR A 562 28.03 -12.85 -15.38
C THR A 562 29.14 -11.81 -15.47
N GLU A 563 30.02 -11.92 -16.47
CA GLU A 563 31.07 -10.95 -16.73
C GLU A 563 30.53 -9.59 -17.22
N GLU A 564 29.52 -9.59 -18.07
CA GLU A 564 28.82 -8.37 -18.48
C GLU A 564 28.15 -7.67 -17.28
N ASN A 565 27.49 -8.42 -16.40
CA ASN A 565 26.91 -7.88 -15.17
C ASN A 565 27.97 -7.30 -14.23
N ARG A 566 29.15 -7.94 -14.12
CA ARG A 566 30.26 -7.41 -13.33
C ARG A 566 30.76 -6.07 -13.89
N LYS A 567 30.92 -5.96 -15.21
CA LYS A 567 31.29 -4.70 -15.88
C LYS A 567 30.23 -3.62 -15.73
N PHE A 568 28.94 -3.98 -15.77
CA PHE A 568 27.85 -3.05 -15.48
C PHE A 568 27.91 -2.55 -14.04
N GLN A 569 28.13 -3.43 -13.06
CA GLN A 569 28.27 -3.02 -11.65
C GLN A 569 29.47 -2.09 -11.43
N GLU A 570 30.62 -2.36 -12.05
CA GLU A 570 31.78 -1.46 -12.01
C GLU A 570 31.46 -0.08 -12.62
N THR A 571 30.69 -0.05 -13.71
CA THR A 571 30.28 1.20 -14.37
C THR A 571 29.31 1.99 -13.48
N ILE A 572 28.35 1.32 -12.84
CA ILE A 572 27.43 1.94 -11.87
C ILE A 572 28.20 2.54 -10.68
N LEU A 573 29.21 1.83 -10.16
CA LEU A 573 30.05 2.35 -9.08
C LEU A 573 30.83 3.60 -9.50
N LYS A 574 31.38 3.64 -10.73
CA LYS A 574 32.05 4.82 -11.27
C LYS A 574 31.09 6.00 -11.43
N LEU A 575 29.93 5.79 -12.04
CA LEU A 575 28.91 6.83 -12.23
C LEU A 575 28.39 7.37 -10.89
N ASN A 576 28.25 6.51 -9.87
CA ASN A 576 27.86 6.94 -8.54
C ASN A 576 28.95 7.82 -7.89
N ALA A 577 30.23 7.45 -8.03
CA ALA A 577 31.34 8.26 -7.54
C ALA A 577 31.42 9.62 -8.26
N GLU A 578 31.22 9.66 -9.58
CA GLU A 578 31.17 10.90 -10.37
C GLU A 578 29.97 11.78 -9.98
N ASN A 579 28.79 11.18 -9.80
CA ASN A 579 27.62 11.92 -9.33
C ASN A 579 27.83 12.51 -7.93
N GLU A 580 28.49 11.79 -7.04
CA GLU A 580 28.80 12.29 -5.70
C GLU A 580 29.82 13.43 -5.75
N ALA A 581 30.82 13.35 -6.63
CA ALA A 581 31.77 14.43 -6.88
C ALA A 581 31.07 15.67 -7.46
N ASN A 582 30.15 15.47 -8.41
CA ASN A 582 29.36 16.55 -9.01
C ASN A 582 28.43 17.21 -8.00
N LYS A 583 27.77 16.44 -7.12
CA LYS A 583 26.98 16.99 -6.01
C LYS A 583 27.82 17.87 -5.08
N ARG A 584 29.04 17.43 -4.74
CA ARG A 584 29.97 18.23 -3.92
C ARG A 584 30.39 19.51 -4.63
N LEU A 585 30.66 19.47 -5.93
CA LEU A 585 31.01 20.65 -6.71
C LEU A 585 29.85 21.63 -6.80
N ILE A 586 28.64 21.14 -7.03
CA ILE A 586 27.41 21.94 -7.04
C ILE A 586 27.20 22.59 -5.66
N GLN A 587 27.39 21.85 -4.57
CA GLN A 587 27.28 22.40 -3.22
C GLN A 587 28.32 23.50 -2.99
N GLN A 588 29.58 23.30 -3.38
CA GLN A 588 30.63 24.32 -3.29
C GLN A 588 30.33 25.58 -4.12
N LEU A 589 29.68 25.42 -5.27
CA LEU A 589 29.24 26.56 -6.10
C LEU A 589 28.06 27.29 -5.45
N ILE A 590 27.11 26.56 -4.88
CA ILE A 590 25.99 27.12 -4.12
C ILE A 590 26.52 27.90 -2.91
N ASP A 591 27.46 27.34 -2.15
CA ASP A 591 28.06 27.98 -0.99
C ASP A 591 28.78 29.29 -1.39
N LYS A 592 29.53 29.28 -2.49
CA LYS A 592 30.18 30.49 -3.04
C LYS A 592 29.21 31.56 -3.53
N LEU A 593 28.07 31.15 -4.09
CA LEU A 593 27.03 32.07 -4.55
C LEU A 593 26.18 32.62 -3.39
N SER A 594 26.17 31.92 -2.25
CA SER A 594 25.38 32.28 -1.06
C SER A 594 26.09 33.27 -0.12
N GLY A 595 27.31 33.71 -0.43
CA GLY A 595 27.96 34.83 0.24
C GLY A 595 28.39 34.58 1.69
N ASN A 596 28.90 33.37 1.99
CA ASN A 596 29.78 33.13 3.15
C ASN A 596 31.21 32.91 2.69
#